data_AF-A0A4Z1E3W8-F1
#
_entry.id   AF-A0A4Z1E3W8-F1
#
_cell.length_a   1.000
_cell.length_b   1.000
_cell.length_c   1.000
_cell.angle_alpha   90.00
_cell.angle_beta   90.00
_cell.angle_gamma   90.00
#
_symmetry.space_group_name_H-M   'P 1'
#
loop_
_entity.id
_entity.type
_entity.pdbx_description
1 polymer ?
#
loop_
_entity_poly.entity_id
_entity_poly.type
_entity_poly.pdbx_seq_one_letter_code
_entity_poly.pdbx_strand_id
1 'polypeptide(L)'
;MLTKKLGTTLTGTLAAATLAFAMTAAPASAQTVRPADGATECAAAPASPAATTDDGSGSVDMTQLDATASGEAVAGATALLDGGGLTVHAAADAVDREGAKAYLLEAGGETFTSVTFPVAGDHSALLSNLTVVTDADGGIVQYAETLVGSNAGGTFQLTTYVDGTLVNDEDTGIAFVGDEQLTADVAGSPGSDVVAAKNTGACLATVLGVSGVVGAIIAKVCVGACAVPMTPVTGPVCAACVGGFAVVGGASIGAIASCF
;
A
#
# COMPACT_ATOMS: atom_id res chain seq x y z
N MET A 1 57.91 -38.55 7.07
CA MET A 1 58.14 -37.08 7.17
C MET A 1 56.76 -36.41 7.11
N LEU A 2 55.86 -36.61 8.07
CA LEU A 2 55.60 -35.76 9.26
C LEU A 2 55.93 -34.26 9.11
N THR A 3 54.96 -33.49 8.61
CA THR A 3 54.82 -32.06 8.92
C THR A 3 53.64 -31.85 9.86
N LYS A 4 53.85 -30.93 10.78
CA LYS A 4 53.28 -30.84 12.11
C LYS A 4 52.25 -29.71 12.15
N LYS A 5 51.16 -29.95 12.89
CA LYS A 5 50.15 -29.02 13.40
C LYS A 5 50.68 -27.60 13.69
N LEU A 6 49.83 -26.59 13.48
CA LEU A 6 49.45 -25.65 14.54
C LEU A 6 48.08 -25.02 14.19
N GLY A 7 47.08 -25.33 15.01
CA GLY A 7 45.79 -24.64 15.00
C GLY A 7 45.87 -23.40 15.90
N THR A 8 45.20 -22.33 15.49
CA THR A 8 44.99 -21.14 16.32
C THR A 8 43.50 -20.84 16.31
N THR A 9 42.85 -21.11 17.45
CA THR A 9 41.46 -20.77 17.73
C THR A 9 41.45 -19.36 18.31
N LEU A 10 40.85 -18.39 17.59
CA LEU A 10 40.62 -17.04 18.11
C LEU A 10 39.17 -16.97 18.63
N THR A 11 39.00 -17.05 19.94
CA THR A 11 37.77 -16.71 20.65
C THR A 11 37.68 -15.19 20.78
N GLY A 12 36.85 -14.56 19.94
CA GLY A 12 36.51 -13.14 20.03
C GLY A 12 35.21 -12.94 20.80
N THR A 13 35.33 -12.48 22.05
CA THR A 13 34.22 -12.00 22.87
C THR A 13 33.89 -10.57 22.45
N LEU A 14 32.69 -10.30 21.96
CA LEU A 14 32.20 -8.95 21.69
C LEU A 14 30.97 -8.67 22.57
N ALA A 15 31.13 -7.63 23.37
CA ALA A 15 30.23 -7.20 24.43
C ALA A 15 28.92 -6.61 23.86
N ALA A 16 27.80 -7.00 24.47
CA ALA A 16 26.51 -6.35 24.28
C ALA A 16 26.52 -4.97 24.95
N ALA A 17 26.37 -3.92 24.15
CA ALA A 17 26.11 -2.57 24.64
C ALA A 17 24.61 -2.36 24.75
N THR A 18 24.08 -2.39 25.98
CA THR A 18 22.71 -1.99 26.30
C THR A 18 22.61 -0.46 26.34
N LEU A 19 22.02 0.13 25.30
CA LEU A 19 21.59 1.54 25.30
C LEU A 19 20.21 1.64 25.95
N ALA A 20 20.18 2.18 27.17
CA ALA A 20 18.95 2.57 27.84
C ALA A 20 18.48 3.93 27.29
N PHE A 21 17.38 3.93 26.53
CA PHE A 21 16.65 5.15 26.19
C PHE A 21 15.71 5.52 27.33
N ALA A 22 15.97 6.65 27.97
CA ALA A 22 15.06 7.27 28.93
C ALA A 22 13.90 7.92 28.17
N MET A 23 12.67 7.41 28.35
CA MET A 23 11.45 8.06 27.91
C MET A 23 11.13 9.24 28.85
N THR A 24 11.29 10.47 28.36
CA THR A 24 10.70 11.65 28.99
C THR A 24 9.26 11.80 28.52
N ALA A 25 8.31 11.45 29.39
CA ALA A 25 6.89 11.71 29.19
C ALA A 25 6.61 13.22 29.21
N ALA A 26 6.06 13.76 28.13
CA ALA A 26 5.50 15.11 28.09
C ALA A 26 4.07 15.12 28.68
N PRO A 27 3.66 16.17 29.39
CA PRO A 27 2.36 16.21 30.06
C PRO A 27 1.20 16.39 29.08
N ALA A 28 0.16 15.60 29.30
CA ALA A 28 -1.14 15.70 28.66
C ALA A 28 -1.77 17.09 28.91
N SER A 29 -1.97 17.85 27.84
CA SER A 29 -2.80 19.05 27.88
C SER A 29 -4.25 18.65 27.61
N ALA A 30 -5.06 18.67 28.66
CA ALA A 30 -6.51 18.52 28.57
C ALA A 30 -7.09 19.68 27.74
N GLN A 31 -7.72 19.37 26.60
CA GLN A 31 -8.58 20.32 25.91
C GLN A 31 -10.04 20.02 26.24
N THR A 32 -10.66 21.02 26.85
CA THR A 32 -12.06 21.09 27.27
C THR A 32 -12.99 20.98 26.07
N VAL A 33 -13.82 19.95 26.05
CA VAL A 33 -14.96 19.81 25.12
C VAL A 33 -15.97 20.92 25.42
N ARG A 34 -16.24 21.78 24.42
CA ARG A 34 -17.45 22.63 24.39
C ARG A 34 -18.49 21.97 23.46
N PRO A 35 -19.76 21.84 23.88
CA PRO A 35 -20.82 21.41 22.99
C PRO A 35 -21.22 22.58 22.09
N ALA A 36 -21.42 22.30 20.81
CA ALA A 36 -22.11 23.20 19.89
C ALA A 36 -23.37 22.50 19.39
N ASP A 37 -24.47 22.76 20.08
CA ASP A 37 -25.81 22.66 19.51
C ASP A 37 -25.95 23.73 18.43
N GLY A 38 -26.51 23.35 17.28
CA GLY A 38 -26.78 24.30 16.19
C GLY A 38 -27.07 23.60 14.88
N ALA A 39 -28.28 23.04 14.76
CA ALA A 39 -28.86 22.71 13.46
C ALA A 39 -28.97 23.98 12.61
N THR A 40 -28.34 23.98 11.44
CA THR A 40 -28.65 24.93 10.36
C THR A 40 -28.50 24.17 9.05
N GLU A 41 -29.64 23.93 8.40
CA GLU A 41 -29.74 23.52 7.00
C GLU A 41 -28.89 24.45 6.12
N CYS A 42 -27.99 23.89 5.32
CA CYS A 42 -27.39 24.60 4.20
C CYS A 42 -27.99 24.10 2.90
N ALA A 43 -28.84 24.95 2.33
CA ALA A 43 -29.31 24.88 0.96
C ALA A 43 -28.14 24.91 -0.04
N ALA A 44 -28.32 24.20 -1.16
CA ALA A 44 -27.39 24.11 -2.26
C ALA A 44 -26.94 25.49 -2.78
N ALA A 45 -25.63 25.69 -2.87
CA ALA A 45 -25.01 26.78 -3.61
C ALA A 45 -24.63 26.27 -5.03
N PRO A 46 -24.93 27.02 -6.10
CA PRO A 46 -24.60 26.60 -7.46
C PRO A 46 -23.09 26.71 -7.74
N ALA A 47 -22.61 25.80 -8.57
CA ALA A 47 -21.22 25.69 -9.01
C ALA A 47 -20.67 27.03 -9.55
N SER A 48 -19.53 27.46 -8.99
CA SER A 48 -18.65 28.44 -9.61
C SER A 48 -17.43 27.72 -10.21
N PRO A 49 -16.93 28.13 -11.38
CA PRO A 49 -15.85 27.43 -12.08
C PRO A 49 -14.55 27.60 -11.30
N ALA A 50 -13.92 26.49 -10.93
CA ALA A 50 -12.63 26.49 -10.28
C ALA A 50 -11.57 27.08 -11.21
N ALA A 51 -10.95 28.16 -10.75
CA ALA A 51 -9.68 28.64 -11.25
C ALA A 51 -8.61 27.57 -10.95
N THR A 52 -7.85 27.19 -11.96
CA THR A 52 -6.65 26.36 -11.83
C THR A 52 -5.55 27.17 -11.15
N THR A 53 -5.39 26.97 -9.84
CA THR A 53 -4.10 27.20 -9.19
C THR A 53 -3.33 25.89 -9.25
N ASP A 54 -2.36 25.84 -10.16
CA ASP A 54 -1.29 24.86 -10.21
C ASP A 54 -0.39 25.11 -8.99
N ASP A 55 -0.79 24.56 -7.85
CA ASP A 55 0.11 24.36 -6.72
C ASP A 55 0.91 23.10 -7.06
N GLY A 56 2.20 23.25 -7.35
CA GLY A 56 3.14 22.19 -7.74
C GLY A 56 3.37 21.09 -6.69
N SER A 57 2.29 20.51 -6.17
CA SER A 57 2.23 19.18 -5.61
C SER A 57 2.41 18.23 -6.79
N GLY A 58 3.54 17.54 -6.87
CA GLY A 58 3.85 16.62 -7.97
C GLY A 58 2.72 15.60 -8.13
N SER A 59 1.82 15.82 -9.09
CA SER A 59 0.76 14.88 -9.40
C SER A 59 1.41 13.69 -10.10
N VAL A 60 0.94 12.50 -9.75
CA VAL A 60 1.27 11.27 -10.46
C VAL A 60 0.10 10.95 -11.34
N ASP A 61 0.30 11.04 -12.65
CA ASP A 61 -0.69 10.56 -13.62
C ASP A 61 -0.51 9.06 -13.78
N MET A 62 -1.62 8.31 -13.77
CA MET A 62 -1.58 6.86 -13.86
C MET A 62 -2.60 6.35 -14.86
N THR A 63 -2.12 5.57 -15.83
CA THR A 63 -2.93 5.04 -16.93
C THR A 63 -2.80 3.53 -16.99
N GLN A 64 -3.92 2.81 -16.99
CA GLN A 64 -3.89 1.37 -17.20
C GLN A 64 -3.36 1.07 -18.60
N LEU A 65 -2.37 0.19 -18.69
CA LEU A 65 -1.82 -0.23 -19.97
C LEU A 65 -2.84 -1.04 -20.76
N ASP A 66 -2.80 -0.94 -22.09
CA ASP A 66 -3.56 -1.82 -22.96
C ASP A 66 -3.08 -3.27 -22.85
N ALA A 67 -3.82 -4.21 -23.46
CA ALA A 67 -3.53 -5.63 -23.33
C ALA A 67 -2.11 -6.03 -23.80
N THR A 68 -1.59 -5.37 -24.84
CA THR A 68 -0.25 -5.67 -25.39
C THR A 68 0.83 -5.14 -24.45
N ALA A 69 0.77 -3.84 -24.12
CA ALA A 69 1.74 -3.21 -23.24
C ALA A 69 1.70 -3.80 -21.83
N SER A 70 0.51 -4.16 -21.33
CA SER A 70 0.36 -4.87 -20.06
C SER A 70 0.99 -6.25 -20.11
N GLY A 71 0.87 -6.98 -21.22
CA GLY A 71 1.50 -8.30 -21.38
C GLY A 71 3.03 -8.22 -21.35
N GLU A 72 3.61 -7.22 -22.02
CA GLU A 72 5.07 -6.98 -22.01
C GLU A 72 5.56 -6.59 -20.61
N ALA A 73 4.86 -5.68 -19.93
CA ALA A 73 5.19 -5.26 -18.58
C ALA A 73 5.14 -6.42 -17.58
N VAL A 74 4.06 -7.23 -17.61
CA VAL A 74 3.91 -8.40 -16.73
C VAL A 74 4.98 -9.45 -17.02
N ALA A 75 5.34 -9.68 -18.28
CA ALA A 75 6.43 -10.59 -18.64
C ALA A 75 7.78 -10.11 -18.09
N GLY A 76 8.08 -8.80 -18.19
CA GLY A 76 9.27 -8.19 -17.62
C GLY A 76 9.34 -8.36 -16.10
N ALA A 77 8.26 -8.01 -15.39
CA ALA A 77 8.19 -8.18 -13.94
C ALA A 77 8.27 -9.65 -13.50
N THR A 78 7.70 -10.58 -14.27
CA THR A 78 7.83 -12.02 -14.05
C THR A 78 9.28 -12.48 -14.19
N ALA A 79 10.00 -11.98 -15.18
CA ALA A 79 11.41 -12.32 -15.36
C ALA A 79 12.29 -11.82 -14.18
N LEU A 80 11.95 -10.68 -13.58
CA LEU A 80 12.62 -10.18 -12.37
C LEU A 80 12.38 -11.09 -11.15
N LEU A 81 11.15 -11.60 -11.00
CA LEU A 81 10.79 -12.56 -9.97
C LEU A 81 11.56 -13.87 -10.12
N ASP A 82 11.54 -14.45 -11.32
CA ASP A 82 12.19 -15.73 -11.60
C ASP A 82 13.74 -15.63 -11.58
N GLY A 83 14.28 -14.44 -11.88
CA GLY A 83 15.71 -14.16 -11.87
C GLY A 83 16.31 -14.00 -10.47
N GLY A 84 15.51 -14.00 -9.41
CA GLY A 84 15.97 -13.78 -8.03
C GLY A 84 16.41 -12.35 -7.73
N GLY A 85 15.99 -11.39 -8.56
CA GLY A 85 16.27 -9.96 -8.35
C GLY A 85 15.42 -9.33 -7.23
N LEU A 86 14.42 -10.05 -6.75
CA LEU A 86 13.44 -9.61 -5.76
C LEU A 86 13.47 -10.56 -4.56
N THR A 87 13.47 -10.02 -3.34
CA THR A 87 13.29 -10.79 -2.10
C THR A 87 11.83 -10.76 -1.72
N VAL A 88 11.10 -11.80 -2.11
CA VAL A 88 9.66 -11.98 -1.87
C VAL A 88 9.46 -13.01 -0.76
N HIS A 89 8.52 -12.73 0.15
CA HIS A 89 8.26 -13.52 1.36
C HIS A 89 7.08 -14.47 1.18
N ALA A 90 6.14 -14.14 0.30
CA ALA A 90 5.10 -15.04 -0.17
C ALA A 90 5.73 -16.26 -0.86
N ALA A 91 5.03 -17.39 -0.75
CA ALA A 91 5.38 -18.56 -1.53
C ALA A 91 5.29 -18.25 -3.03
N ALA A 92 6.21 -18.79 -3.84
CA ALA A 92 6.28 -18.47 -5.27
C ALA A 92 5.00 -18.86 -6.03
N ASP A 93 4.29 -19.89 -5.59
CA ASP A 93 3.02 -20.34 -6.14
C ASP A 93 1.80 -19.55 -5.62
N ALA A 94 1.99 -18.71 -4.60
CA ALA A 94 0.97 -17.80 -4.12
C ALA A 94 0.88 -16.51 -4.96
N VAL A 95 1.94 -16.15 -5.70
CA VAL A 95 1.95 -14.94 -6.55
C VAL A 95 1.20 -15.23 -7.85
N ASP A 96 0.02 -14.62 -8.02
CA ASP A 96 -0.83 -14.79 -9.19
C ASP A 96 -0.34 -13.92 -10.36
N ARG A 97 0.32 -14.57 -11.32
CA ARG A 97 0.83 -13.93 -12.55
C ARG A 97 -0.26 -13.67 -13.58
N GLU A 98 -1.32 -14.46 -13.59
CA GLU A 98 -2.41 -14.33 -14.55
C GLU A 98 -3.35 -13.18 -14.15
N GLY A 99 -3.52 -12.98 -12.84
CA GLY A 99 -4.27 -11.86 -12.26
C GLY A 99 -3.55 -10.51 -12.29
N ALA A 100 -2.30 -10.47 -12.73
CA ALA A 100 -1.48 -9.27 -12.70
C ALA A 100 -2.06 -8.11 -13.52
N LYS A 101 -1.85 -6.89 -13.03
CA LYS A 101 -2.24 -5.64 -13.71
C LYS A 101 -1.06 -4.71 -13.83
N ALA A 102 -0.98 -4.00 -14.95
CA ALA A 102 0.09 -3.06 -15.21
C ALA A 102 -0.44 -1.66 -15.53
N TYR A 103 0.25 -0.66 -15.01
CA TYR A 103 -0.07 0.75 -15.15
C TYR A 103 1.18 1.54 -15.52
N LEU A 104 1.01 2.51 -16.42
CA LEU A 104 1.98 3.57 -16.64
C LEU A 104 1.81 4.61 -15.54
N LEU A 105 2.91 5.05 -14.93
CA LEU A 105 2.95 6.17 -14.00
C LEU A 105 3.79 7.29 -14.62
N GLU A 106 3.30 8.52 -14.58
CA GLU A 106 4.04 9.70 -14.98
C GLU A 106 4.16 10.64 -13.77
N ALA A 107 5.39 10.91 -13.33
CA ALA A 107 5.66 11.74 -12.17
C ALA A 107 6.94 12.55 -12.37
N GLY A 108 6.90 13.86 -12.14
CA GLY A 108 8.10 14.70 -12.23
C GLY A 108 8.73 14.76 -13.63
N GLY A 109 7.99 14.43 -14.69
CA GLY A 109 8.48 14.33 -16.06
C GLY A 109 9.19 12.99 -16.38
N GLU A 110 9.18 12.04 -15.45
CA GLU A 110 9.67 10.68 -15.63
C GLU A 110 8.49 9.71 -15.79
N THR A 111 8.76 8.60 -16.48
CA THR A 111 7.78 7.55 -16.74
C THR A 111 8.22 6.26 -16.06
N PHE A 112 7.29 5.63 -15.35
CA PHE A 112 7.48 4.37 -14.67
C PHE A 112 6.40 3.38 -15.09
N THR A 113 6.68 2.09 -14.92
CA THR A 113 5.68 1.04 -15.06
C THR A 113 5.49 0.36 -13.72
N SER A 114 4.25 0.29 -13.24
CA SER A 114 3.87 -0.44 -12.04
C SER A 114 3.14 -1.72 -12.43
N VAL A 115 3.65 -2.87 -12.00
CA VAL A 115 3.00 -4.17 -12.17
C VAL A 115 2.62 -4.72 -10.80
N THR A 116 1.34 -4.98 -10.60
CA THR A 116 0.82 -5.55 -9.35
C THR A 116 0.31 -6.97 -9.58
N PHE A 117 0.82 -7.90 -8.79
CA PHE A 117 0.43 -9.31 -8.72
C PHE A 117 -0.42 -9.52 -7.47
N PRO A 118 -1.63 -10.09 -7.56
CA PRO A 118 -2.33 -10.61 -6.40
C PRO A 118 -1.50 -11.70 -5.71
N VAL A 119 -1.61 -11.80 -4.38
CA VAL A 119 -0.94 -12.84 -3.60
C VAL A 119 -1.98 -13.66 -2.83
N ALA A 120 -2.13 -14.93 -3.19
CA ALA A 120 -3.10 -15.85 -2.61
C ALA A 120 -2.46 -16.74 -1.51
N GLY A 121 -3.04 -17.92 -1.28
CA GLY A 121 -2.55 -18.92 -0.31
C GLY A 121 -3.19 -18.75 1.06
N ASP A 122 -2.38 -18.70 2.11
CA ASP A 122 -2.83 -18.45 3.49
C ASP A 122 -3.20 -16.97 3.75
N HIS A 123 -3.04 -16.14 2.71
CA HIS A 123 -3.35 -14.72 2.72
C HIS A 123 -4.65 -14.43 1.94
N SER A 124 -5.26 -13.28 2.22
CA SER A 124 -6.37 -12.76 1.44
C SER A 124 -5.87 -12.35 0.06
N ALA A 125 -6.32 -13.04 -0.99
CA ALA A 125 -5.95 -12.75 -2.38
C ALA A 125 -6.48 -11.38 -2.84
N LEU A 126 -7.54 -10.89 -2.20
CA LEU A 126 -8.10 -9.57 -2.48
C LEU A 126 -7.23 -8.43 -1.91
N LEU A 127 -6.59 -8.66 -0.76
CA LEU A 127 -5.91 -7.61 0.00
C LEU A 127 -4.39 -7.71 -0.03
N SER A 128 -3.86 -8.86 -0.42
CA SER A 128 -2.42 -9.11 -0.50
C SER A 128 -1.94 -9.00 -1.94
N ASN A 129 -0.80 -8.34 -2.11
CA ASN A 129 -0.24 -8.11 -3.43
C ASN A 129 1.27 -7.91 -3.36
N LEU A 130 1.92 -8.13 -4.51
CA LEU A 130 3.28 -7.72 -4.79
C LEU A 130 3.23 -6.70 -5.93
N THR A 131 3.74 -5.51 -5.69
CA THR A 131 3.86 -4.46 -6.71
C THR A 131 5.32 -4.19 -7.02
N VAL A 132 5.67 -4.23 -8.31
CA VAL A 132 7.00 -3.92 -8.84
C VAL A 132 6.90 -2.67 -9.69
N VAL A 133 7.72 -1.66 -9.37
CA VAL A 133 7.84 -0.42 -10.13
C VAL A 133 9.17 -0.41 -10.86
N THR A 134 9.12 -0.23 -12.18
CA THR A 134 10.30 -0.11 -13.03
C THR A 134 10.37 1.25 -13.70
N ASP A 135 11.57 1.69 -14.04
CA ASP A 135 11.79 2.82 -14.93
C ASP A 135 11.47 2.46 -16.40
N ALA A 136 11.65 3.42 -17.31
CA ALA A 136 11.41 3.23 -18.74
C ALA A 136 12.37 2.22 -19.41
N ASP A 137 13.53 1.94 -18.80
CA ASP A 137 14.50 0.95 -19.27
C ASP A 137 14.23 -0.46 -18.69
N GLY A 138 13.21 -0.60 -17.84
CA GLY A 138 12.86 -1.85 -17.17
C GLY A 138 13.72 -2.13 -15.94
N GLY A 139 14.52 -1.17 -15.47
CA GLY A 139 15.26 -1.24 -14.22
C GLY A 139 14.31 -1.17 -13.03
N ILE A 140 14.54 -1.97 -11.98
CA ILE A 140 13.75 -1.90 -10.74
C ILE A 140 14.04 -0.56 -10.06
N VAL A 141 12.99 0.23 -9.85
CA VAL A 141 13.03 1.43 -9.02
C VAL A 141 12.72 1.06 -7.57
N GLN A 142 11.65 0.29 -7.36
CA GLN A 142 11.25 -0.21 -6.05
C GLN A 142 10.25 -1.36 -6.22
N TYR A 143 10.14 -2.22 -5.21
CA TYR A 143 9.00 -3.11 -5.07
C TYR A 143 8.47 -3.13 -3.64
N ALA A 144 7.16 -3.38 -3.52
CA ALA A 144 6.48 -3.52 -2.25
C ALA A 144 5.65 -4.81 -2.24
N GLU A 145 5.74 -5.55 -1.15
CA GLU A 145 4.97 -6.76 -0.91
C GLU A 145 4.09 -6.53 0.31
N THR A 146 2.78 -6.63 0.14
CA THR A 146 1.81 -6.56 1.22
C THR A 146 1.13 -7.91 1.38
N LEU A 147 1.20 -8.47 2.59
CA LEU A 147 0.57 -9.73 2.98
C LEU A 147 -0.48 -9.44 4.05
N VAL A 148 -1.73 -9.80 3.76
CA VAL A 148 -2.87 -9.62 4.65
C VAL A 148 -3.46 -10.99 4.97
N GLY A 149 -3.44 -11.39 6.23
CA GLY A 149 -3.90 -12.70 6.68
C GLY A 149 -4.63 -12.64 8.02
N SER A 150 -4.98 -13.81 8.56
CA SER A 150 -5.54 -13.91 9.91
C SER A 150 -4.44 -14.18 10.93
N ASN A 151 -4.47 -13.52 12.09
CA ASN A 151 -3.62 -13.89 13.22
C ASN A 151 -4.34 -14.83 14.21
N ALA A 152 -3.62 -15.24 15.26
CA ALA A 152 -4.17 -16.11 16.31
C ALA A 152 -5.32 -15.47 17.11
N GLY A 153 -5.45 -14.15 17.08
CA GLY A 153 -6.55 -13.40 17.67
C GLY A 153 -7.81 -13.36 16.80
N GLY A 154 -7.75 -13.87 15.56
CA GLY A 154 -8.86 -13.83 14.61
C GLY A 154 -9.07 -12.45 13.99
N THR A 155 -8.05 -11.59 13.99
CA THR A 155 -8.05 -10.29 13.33
C THR A 155 -7.15 -10.29 12.10
N PHE A 156 -7.33 -9.29 11.23
CA PHE A 156 -6.43 -9.08 10.11
C PHE A 156 -5.04 -8.70 10.61
N GLN A 157 -4.04 -9.49 10.23
CA GLN A 157 -2.63 -9.17 10.31
C GLN A 157 -2.20 -8.55 8.98
N LEU A 158 -1.52 -7.42 9.06
CA LEU A 158 -0.92 -6.73 7.92
C LEU A 158 0.59 -6.77 8.06
N THR A 159 1.27 -7.32 7.05
CA THR A 159 2.73 -7.29 6.96
C THR A 159 3.13 -6.68 5.62
N THR A 160 4.00 -5.67 5.65
CA THR A 160 4.47 -5.00 4.43
C THR A 160 5.99 -5.00 4.38
N TYR A 161 6.53 -5.39 3.23
CA TYR A 161 7.94 -5.32 2.90
C TYR A 161 8.14 -4.33 1.76
N VAL A 162 9.19 -3.52 1.85
CA VAL A 162 9.65 -2.66 0.76
C VAL A 162 11.09 -3.03 0.46
N ASP A 163 11.37 -3.33 -0.81
CA ASP A 163 12.65 -3.84 -1.27
C ASP A 163 13.15 -5.05 -0.45
N GLY A 164 12.20 -5.92 -0.05
CA GLY A 164 12.46 -7.11 0.76
C GLY A 164 12.70 -6.83 2.25
N THR A 165 12.64 -5.58 2.70
CA THR A 165 12.82 -5.20 4.09
C THR A 165 11.47 -4.99 4.76
N LEU A 166 11.25 -5.57 5.94
CA LEU A 166 10.04 -5.38 6.72
C LEU A 166 9.90 -3.90 7.14
N VAL A 167 8.82 -3.25 6.72
CA VAL A 167 8.51 -1.85 7.06
C VAL A 167 7.24 -1.70 7.88
N ASN A 168 6.34 -2.68 7.83
CA ASN A 168 5.14 -2.71 8.65
C ASN A 168 4.79 -4.13 9.10
N ASP A 169 4.38 -4.28 10.35
CA ASP A 169 3.81 -5.51 10.91
C ASP A 169 2.78 -5.12 11.98
N GLU A 170 1.50 -5.17 11.62
CA GLU A 170 0.42 -4.59 12.41
C GLU A 170 -0.77 -5.56 12.56
N ASP A 171 -1.18 -5.82 13.80
CA ASP A 171 -2.52 -6.29 14.09
C ASP A 171 -3.50 -5.13 13.93
N THR A 172 -4.36 -5.23 12.92
CA THR A 172 -5.29 -4.16 12.60
C THR A 172 -6.38 -3.95 13.67
N GLY A 173 -6.63 -4.94 14.52
CA GLY A 173 -7.76 -5.00 15.46
C GLY A 173 -9.12 -5.23 14.79
N ILE A 174 -9.15 -5.44 13.47
CA ILE A 174 -10.36 -5.67 12.68
C ILE A 174 -10.56 -7.18 12.55
N ALA A 175 -11.77 -7.67 12.86
CA ALA A 175 -12.08 -9.09 12.74
C ALA A 175 -11.81 -9.61 11.32
N PHE A 176 -11.11 -10.74 11.23
CA PHE A 176 -10.78 -11.36 9.95
C PHE A 176 -12.04 -11.90 9.29
N VAL A 177 -12.18 -11.63 7.99
CA VAL A 177 -13.18 -12.24 7.11
C VAL A 177 -12.47 -12.82 5.89
N GLY A 178 -12.96 -13.94 5.37
CA GLY A 178 -12.37 -14.60 4.21
C GLY A 178 -12.66 -13.87 2.89
N ASP A 179 -11.94 -14.23 1.83
CA ASP A 179 -12.03 -13.60 0.51
C ASP A 179 -13.43 -13.63 -0.10
N GLU A 180 -14.25 -14.64 0.18
CA GLU A 180 -15.64 -14.68 -0.27
C GLU A 180 -16.45 -13.49 0.29
N GLN A 181 -16.31 -13.24 1.60
CA GLN A 181 -16.97 -12.11 2.25
C GLN A 181 -16.38 -10.79 1.81
N LEU A 182 -15.04 -10.70 1.66
CA LEU A 182 -14.39 -9.50 1.14
C LEU A 182 -14.86 -9.18 -0.28
N THR A 183 -14.99 -10.19 -1.14
CA THR A 183 -15.51 -10.02 -2.50
C THR A 183 -16.98 -9.61 -2.49
N ALA A 184 -17.80 -10.18 -1.60
CA ALA A 184 -19.18 -9.75 -1.42
C ALA A 184 -19.29 -8.31 -0.92
N ASP A 185 -18.38 -7.89 -0.04
CA ASP A 185 -18.29 -6.54 0.51
C ASP A 185 -17.85 -5.50 -0.53
N VAL A 186 -17.13 -5.94 -1.56
CA VAL A 186 -16.75 -5.15 -2.73
C VAL A 186 -17.91 -5.05 -3.73
N ALA A 187 -18.60 -6.16 -3.99
CA ALA A 187 -19.70 -6.20 -4.96
C ALA A 187 -21.05 -5.65 -4.41
N GLY A 188 -21.21 -5.63 -3.08
CA GLY A 188 -22.49 -5.42 -2.40
C GLY A 188 -22.73 -4.00 -1.89
N SER A 189 -21.81 -3.05 -2.09
CA SER A 189 -21.96 -1.70 -1.55
C SER A 189 -22.72 -0.80 -2.53
N PRO A 190 -23.97 -0.38 -2.25
CA PRO A 190 -24.62 0.65 -3.04
C PRO A 190 -23.87 1.95 -2.76
N GLY A 191 -23.18 2.49 -3.77
CA GLY A 191 -22.60 3.82 -3.74
C GLY A 191 -23.65 4.82 -3.26
N SER A 192 -23.60 5.15 -1.97
CA SER A 192 -24.54 6.04 -1.32
C SER A 192 -23.78 7.30 -1.01
N ASP A 193 -24.20 8.37 -1.68
CA ASP A 193 -23.91 9.79 -1.51
C ASP A 193 -22.57 10.12 -0.86
N VAL A 194 -21.75 10.89 -1.58
CA VAL A 194 -20.49 11.48 -1.15
C VAL A 194 -20.72 12.42 0.05
N VAL A 195 -21.03 11.86 1.21
CA VAL A 195 -21.02 12.54 2.50
C VAL A 195 -19.54 12.68 2.83
N ALA A 196 -19.08 13.92 2.99
CA ALA A 196 -17.72 14.26 3.36
C ALA A 196 -17.13 13.23 4.33
N ALA A 197 -16.27 12.35 3.81
CA ALA A 197 -15.78 11.20 4.54
C ALA A 197 -14.98 11.68 5.74
N LYS A 198 -15.33 11.19 6.94
CA LYS A 198 -14.74 11.68 8.20
C LYS A 198 -13.32 11.17 8.47
N ASN A 199 -12.85 10.20 7.70
CA ASN A 199 -11.50 9.63 7.78
C ASN A 199 -11.13 8.93 6.46
N THR A 200 -9.84 8.66 6.26
CA THR A 200 -9.28 8.01 5.05
C THR A 200 -9.98 6.70 4.71
N GLY A 201 -10.25 5.83 5.68
CA GLY A 201 -10.92 4.55 5.41
C GLY A 201 -12.34 4.70 4.86
N ALA A 202 -13.10 5.67 5.37
CA ALA A 202 -14.41 6.00 4.83
C ALA A 202 -14.32 6.61 3.43
N CYS A 203 -13.31 7.45 3.17
CA CYS A 203 -13.10 8.02 1.85
C CYS A 203 -12.78 6.92 0.83
N LEU A 204 -11.88 6.00 1.18
CA LEU A 204 -11.55 4.84 0.34
C LEU A 204 -12.74 3.94 0.12
N ALA A 205 -13.53 3.66 1.15
CA ALA A 205 -14.76 2.86 1.01
C ALA A 205 -15.72 3.49 -0.01
N THR A 206 -15.92 4.81 0.06
CA THR A 206 -16.79 5.53 -0.88
C THR A 206 -16.20 5.58 -2.29
N VAL A 207 -14.92 5.93 -2.42
CA VAL A 207 -14.25 6.09 -3.72
C VAL A 207 -14.17 4.75 -4.44
N LEU A 208 -13.74 3.70 -3.75
CA LEU A 208 -13.63 2.34 -4.28
C LEU A 208 -14.99 1.61 -4.33
N GLY A 209 -16.07 2.17 -3.78
CA GLY A 209 -17.35 1.46 -3.72
C GLY A 209 -17.29 0.15 -2.94
N VAL A 210 -16.43 0.07 -1.92
CA VAL A 210 -16.23 -1.12 -1.08
C VAL A 210 -16.85 -0.93 0.31
N SER A 211 -16.91 -1.99 1.11
CA SER A 211 -17.33 -1.86 2.50
C SER A 211 -16.36 -1.00 3.32
N GLY A 212 -16.87 -0.38 4.39
CA GLY A 212 -16.04 0.41 5.32
C GLY A 212 -14.89 -0.39 5.94
N VAL A 213 -15.04 -1.72 6.06
CA VAL A 213 -14.01 -2.63 6.56
C VAL A 213 -12.87 -2.74 5.55
N VAL A 214 -13.20 -3.02 4.28
CA VAL A 214 -12.21 -3.08 3.19
C VAL A 214 -11.50 -1.74 3.04
N GLY A 215 -12.25 -0.64 3.03
CA GLY A 215 -11.66 0.71 2.96
C GLY A 215 -10.74 1.03 4.13
N ALA A 216 -11.08 0.61 5.35
CA ALA A 216 -10.22 0.79 6.53
C ALA A 216 -8.93 -0.04 6.46
N ILE A 217 -8.98 -1.27 5.92
CA ILE A 217 -7.78 -2.09 5.75
C ILE A 217 -6.87 -1.48 4.67
N ILE A 218 -7.43 -1.08 3.52
CA ILE A 218 -6.67 -0.41 2.45
C ILE A 218 -6.04 0.88 2.98
N ALA A 219 -6.75 1.65 3.81
CA ALA A 219 -6.17 2.82 4.47
C ALA A 219 -4.91 2.44 5.25
N LYS A 220 -4.98 1.42 6.10
CA LYS A 220 -3.83 0.97 6.89
C LYS A 220 -2.66 0.49 6.03
N VAL A 221 -2.95 -0.25 4.96
CA VAL A 221 -1.94 -0.72 4.00
C VAL A 221 -1.22 0.46 3.36
N CYS A 222 -1.97 1.42 2.82
CA CYS A 222 -1.38 2.52 2.04
C CYS A 222 -0.96 3.73 2.88
N VAL A 223 -1.31 3.84 4.16
CA VAL A 223 -0.81 4.91 5.04
C VAL A 223 0.71 4.94 5.03
N GLY A 224 1.41 3.79 5.09
CA GLY A 224 2.89 3.78 5.04
C GLY A 224 3.45 4.35 3.74
N ALA A 225 2.83 4.03 2.61
CA ALA A 225 3.24 4.49 1.28
C ALA A 225 2.83 5.96 1.00
N CYS A 226 1.74 6.44 1.59
CA CYS A 226 1.13 7.74 1.29
C CYS A 226 1.29 8.80 2.39
N ALA A 227 1.76 8.47 3.58
CA ALA A 227 1.94 9.43 4.68
C ALA A 227 3.26 10.26 4.60
N VAL A 228 4.09 10.02 3.59
CA VAL A 228 5.35 10.72 3.36
C VAL A 228 5.08 11.90 2.40
N PRO A 229 5.68 13.10 2.60
CA PRO A 229 5.55 14.19 1.63
C PRO A 229 5.82 13.69 0.20
N MET A 230 4.90 13.99 -0.71
CA MET A 230 4.95 13.57 -2.12
C MET A 230 6.16 14.23 -2.79
N THR A 231 7.22 13.45 -2.90
CA THR A 231 8.41 13.74 -3.71
C THR A 231 8.26 13.02 -5.05
N PRO A 232 9.06 13.36 -6.08
CA PRO A 232 9.06 12.64 -7.35
C PRO A 232 9.27 11.12 -7.19
N VAL A 233 9.88 10.68 -6.09
CA VAL A 233 10.15 9.27 -5.79
C VAL A 233 9.04 8.64 -4.95
N THR A 234 8.48 9.35 -3.96
CA THR A 234 7.44 8.80 -3.07
C THR A 234 6.04 8.85 -3.70
N GLY A 235 5.80 9.76 -4.64
CA GLY A 235 4.55 9.84 -5.39
C GLY A 235 4.22 8.52 -6.11
N PRO A 236 5.12 7.99 -6.95
CA PRO A 236 4.93 6.70 -7.61
C PRO A 236 4.65 5.54 -6.63
N VAL A 237 5.22 5.57 -5.43
CA VAL A 237 5.05 4.51 -4.42
C VAL A 237 3.65 4.55 -3.80
N CYS A 238 3.17 5.74 -3.44
CA CYS A 238 1.79 5.91 -2.99
C CYS A 238 0.81 5.52 -4.11
N ALA A 239 1.05 5.99 -5.34
CA ALA A 239 0.24 5.65 -6.50
C ALA A 239 0.25 4.15 -6.80
N ALA A 240 1.39 3.47 -6.63
CA ALA A 240 1.53 2.03 -6.80
C ALA A 240 0.76 1.25 -5.72
N CYS A 241 0.85 1.65 -4.44
CA CYS A 241 0.05 1.04 -3.37
C CYS A 241 -1.44 1.16 -3.66
N VAL A 242 -1.89 2.37 -3.95
CA VAL A 242 -3.27 2.68 -4.32
C VAL A 242 -3.70 1.93 -5.58
N GLY A 243 -2.85 1.92 -6.60
CA GLY A 243 -3.08 1.26 -7.88
C GLY A 243 -3.22 -0.25 -7.73
N GLY A 244 -2.53 -0.85 -6.76
CA GLY A 244 -2.73 -2.24 -6.39
C GLY A 244 -4.15 -2.56 -5.90
N PHE A 245 -4.86 -1.58 -5.33
CA PHE A 245 -6.25 -1.72 -4.88
C PHE A 245 -7.28 -1.09 -5.82
N ALA A 246 -6.86 -0.34 -6.85
CA ALA A 246 -7.77 0.21 -7.86
C ALA A 246 -8.56 -0.91 -8.58
N VAL A 247 -8.01 -2.12 -8.63
CA VAL A 247 -8.68 -3.34 -9.14
C VAL A 247 -9.91 -3.73 -8.34
N VAL A 248 -9.95 -3.38 -7.05
CA VAL A 248 -11.04 -3.74 -6.15
C VAL A 248 -12.24 -2.83 -6.36
N GLY A 249 -12.03 -1.55 -6.74
CA GLY A 249 -13.10 -0.55 -6.70
C GLY A 249 -13.46 0.19 -7.98
N GLY A 250 -12.77 -0.04 -9.09
CA GLY A 250 -13.05 0.67 -10.36
C GLY A 250 -12.87 2.21 -10.29
N ALA A 251 -12.31 2.72 -9.19
CA ALA A 251 -12.12 4.13 -8.94
C ALA A 251 -10.84 4.65 -9.59
N SER A 252 -10.81 5.95 -9.92
CA SER A 252 -9.59 6.59 -10.40
C SER A 252 -8.60 6.82 -9.25
N ILE A 253 -7.31 6.73 -9.54
CA ILE A 253 -6.23 6.96 -8.57
C ILE A 253 -6.28 8.37 -8.01
N GLY A 254 -6.64 9.38 -8.82
CA GLY A 254 -6.83 10.74 -8.33
C GLY A 254 -7.91 10.83 -7.24
N ALA A 255 -9.00 10.07 -7.38
CA ALA A 255 -10.03 10.00 -6.34
C ALA A 255 -9.51 9.29 -5.09
N ILE A 256 -8.72 8.22 -5.25
CA ILE A 256 -8.16 7.48 -4.12
C ILE A 256 -7.08 8.29 -3.39
N ALA A 257 -6.20 8.98 -4.12
CA ALA A 257 -5.16 9.84 -3.57
C ALA A 257 -5.75 11.01 -2.78
N SER A 258 -6.92 11.52 -3.18
CA SER A 258 -7.63 12.58 -2.43
C SER A 258 -8.11 12.15 -1.03
N CYS A 259 -8.02 10.85 -0.70
CA CYS A 259 -8.34 10.32 0.62
C CYS A 259 -7.20 10.44 1.65
N PHE A 260 -5.99 10.83 1.22
CA PHE A 260 -4.79 10.97 2.03
C PHE A 260 -4.33 12.44 2.05
#